data_AF-A0A385UNH5-F1
#
_entry.id   AF-A0A385UNH5-F1
#
_cell.length_a   1.000
_cell.length_b   1.000
_cell.length_c   1.000
_cell.angle_alpha   90.00
_cell.angle_beta   90.00
_cell.angle_gamma   90.00
#
_symmetry.space_group_name_H-M   'P 1'
#
loop_
_entity.id
_entity.type
_entity.pdbx_description
1 polymer ?
#
loop_
_entity_poly.entity_id
_entity_poly.type
_entity_poly.pdbx_seq_one_letter_code
_entity_poly.pdbx_strand_id
1 'polypeptide(L)' 'MNYLYTYIQVIFPILPEAYAPFDPIIDVLPIIPLLFLLLAFVWQASVRFK' A
#
# COMPACT_ATOMS: atom_id res chain seq x y z
N MET A 1 -22.30 0.28 -21.29
CA MET A 1 -22.41 0.79 -19.90
C MET A 1 -21.67 -0.09 -18.90
N ASN A 2 -21.88 -1.41 -18.84
CA ASN A 2 -21.17 -2.29 -17.88
C ASN A 2 -19.63 -2.29 -18.00
N TYR A 3 -19.08 -2.24 -19.21
CA TYR A 3 -17.63 -2.20 -19.43
C TYR A 3 -16.94 -0.95 -18.83
N LEU A 4 -17.65 0.18 -18.80
CA LEU A 4 -17.12 1.42 -18.20
C LEU A 4 -17.08 1.33 -16.67
N TYR A 5 -18.10 0.72 -16.05
CA TYR A 5 -18.12 0.49 -14.60
C TYR A 5 -17.03 -0.49 -14.16
N THR A 6 -16.82 -1.57 -14.90
CA THR A 6 -15.72 -2.51 -14.63
C THR A 6 -14.35 -1.83 -14.73
N TYR A 7 -14.16 -0.96 -15.72
CA TYR A 7 -12.90 -0.22 -15.87
C TYR A 7 -12.65 0.76 -14.71
N ILE A 8 -13.68 1.48 -14.26
CA ILE A 8 -13.57 2.40 -13.11
C ILE A 8 -13.23 1.63 -11.82
N GLN A 9 -13.79 0.44 -11.61
CA GLN A 9 -13.45 -0.42 -10.46
C GLN A 9 -12.00 -0.93 -10.47
N VAL A 10 -11.39 -1.09 -11.65
CA VAL A 10 -9.97 -1.46 -11.78
C VAL A 10 -9.06 -0.27 -11.44
N ILE A 11 -9.50 0.95 -11.70
CA ILE A 11 -8.72 2.18 -11.41
C ILE A 11 -8.93 2.67 -9.97
N PHE A 12 -10.14 2.53 -9.42
CA PHE A 12 -10.51 2.88 -8.06
C PHE A 12 -11.19 1.69 -7.37
N PRO A 13 -10.39 0.77 -6.79
CA PRO A 13 -10.95 -0.36 -6.09
C PRO A 13 -11.68 0.13 -4.85
N ILE A 14 -12.98 -0.16 -4.80
CA ILE A 14 -13.77 -0.02 -3.58
C ILE A 14 -13.59 -1.31 -2.78
N LEU A 15 -13.31 -1.17 -1.48
CA LEU A 15 -13.24 -2.31 -0.59
C LEU A 15 -14.65 -2.92 -0.41
N PRO A 16 -14.77 -4.25 -0.31
CA PRO A 16 -16.04 -4.86 0.05
C PRO A 16 -16.50 -4.35 1.42
N GLU A 17 -17.81 -4.32 1.67
CA GLU A 17 -18.40 -3.69 2.87
C GLU A 17 -17.81 -4.20 4.20
N ALA A 18 -17.49 -5.50 4.29
CA ALA A 18 -16.83 -6.08 5.46
C ALA A 18 -15.41 -5.55 5.73
N TYR A 19 -14.76 -4.95 4.72
CA TYR A 19 -13.41 -4.41 4.80
C TYR A 19 -13.36 -2.88 4.79
N ALA A 20 -14.49 -2.19 4.64
CA ALA A 20 -14.56 -0.72 4.64
C ALA A 20 -13.90 -0.04 5.87
N PRO A 21 -13.92 -0.63 7.08
CA PRO A 21 -13.20 -0.05 8.22
C PRO A 21 -11.67 -0.03 8.04
N PHE A 22 -11.12 -0.82 7.12
CA PHE A 22 -9.68 -0.90 6.86
C PHE A 22 -9.22 0.02 5.71
N ASP A 23 -10.13 0.78 5.07
CA ASP A 23 -9.78 1.75 4.01
C ASP A 23 -8.55 2.59 4.38
N PRO A 24 -8.45 3.19 5.60
CA PRO A 24 -7.30 4.02 5.95
C PRO A 24 -5.97 3.26 6.03
N ILE A 25 -5.99 1.95 6.30
CA ILE A 25 -4.78 1.11 6.32
C ILE A 25 -4.35 0.78 4.90
N ILE A 26 -5.31 0.43 4.03
CA ILE A 26 -5.06 0.11 2.63
C ILE A 26 -4.42 1.29 1.90
N ASP A 27 -4.85 2.52 2.21
CA ASP A 27 -4.27 3.75 1.66
C ASP A 27 -2.77 3.91 1.98
N VAL A 28 -2.29 3.31 3.07
CA VAL A 28 -0.88 3.38 3.50
C VAL A 28 -0.05 2.23 2.92
N LEU A 29 -0.64 1.06 2.61
CA LEU A 29 0.10 -0.11 2.12
C LEU A 29 1.05 0.16 0.94
N PRO A 30 0.73 1.03 -0.04
CA PRO A 30 1.64 1.34 -1.15
C PRO A 30 3.00 1.89 -0.74
N ILE A 31 3.15 2.46 0.48
CA ILE A 31 4.42 3.00 0.96
C ILE A 31 5.38 1.94 1.52
N ILE A 32 4.90 0.72 1.79
CA ILE A 32 5.69 -0.36 2.41
C ILE A 32 7.03 -0.64 1.69
N PRO A 33 7.13 -0.66 0.35
CA PRO A 33 8.41 -0.85 -0.33
C PRO A 33 9.46 0.20 0.06
N LEU A 34 9.06 1.46 0.25
CA LEU A 34 9.96 2.52 0.71
C LEU A 34 10.36 2.30 2.18
N LEU A 35 9.45 1.83 3.03
CA LEU A 35 9.77 1.49 4.42
C LEU A 35 10.84 0.39 4.51
N PHE A 36 10.81 -0.62 3.63
CA PHE A 36 11.86 -1.64 3.57
C PHE A 36 13.20 -1.09 3.07
N LEU A 37 13.18 -0.19 2.08
CA LEU A 37 14.39 0.51 1.66
C LEU A 37 15.00 1.31 2.82
N LEU A 38 14.18 2.09 3.53
CA LEU A 38 14.62 2.85 4.70
C LEU A 38 15.10 1.94 5.83
N LEU A 39 14.44 0.80 6.05
CA LEU A 39 14.84 -0.20 7.02
C LEU A 39 16.24 -0.76 6.72
N ALA A 40 16.62 -0.93 5.45
CA ALA A 40 17.97 -1.34 5.10
C ALA A 40 19.02 -0.32 5.57
N PHE A 41 18.74 0.98 5.48
CA PHE A 41 19.62 2.03 6.02
C PHE A 41 19.63 2.05 7.55
N VAL A 42 18.48 1.84 8.21
CA VAL A 42 18.40 1.70 9.67
C VAL A 42 19.23 0.51 10.14
N TRP A 43 19.13 -0.61 9.44
CA TRP A 43 19.92 -1.81 9.71
C TRP A 43 21.42 -1.54 9.56
N GLN A 44 21.82 -0.96 8.43
CA GLN A 44 23.21 -0.62 8.16
C GLN A 44 23.77 0.38 9.19
N ALA A 45 23.01 1.41 9.56
CA ALA A 45 23.39 2.35 10.60
C ALA A 45 23.60 1.66 11.96
N SER A 46 22.78 0.66 12.30
CA SER A 46 22.88 -0.11 13.54
C SER A 46 24.16 -0.95 13.62
N VAL A 47 24.75 -1.34 12.49
CA VAL A 47 26.02 -2.09 12.41
C VAL A 47 27.21 -1.24 11.95
N ARG A 48 27.07 0.10 11.97
CA ARG A 48 28.09 1.10 11.63
C ARG A 48 28.50 1.13 10.15
N PHE A 49 27.61 0.77 9.23
CA PHE A 49 27.90 0.71 7.79
C PHE A 49 29.17 -0.09 7.48
N LYS A 50 29.33 -1.22 8.18
CA LYS A 50 30.36 -2.21 7.88
C LYS A 50 29.97 -3.06 6.69
#